data_AF-A0A954K2W9-F1
#
_entry.id   AF-A0A954K2W9-F1
#
_cell.length_a   1.000
_cell.length_b   1.000
_cell.length_c   1.000
_cell.angle_alpha   90.00
_cell.angle_beta   90.00
_cell.angle_gamma   90.00
#
_symmetry.space_group_name_H-M   'P 1'
#
loop_
_entity.id
_entity.type
_entity.pdbx_description
1 polymer ?
#
loop_
_entity_poly.entity_id
_entity_poly.type
_entity_poly.pdbx_seq_one_letter_code
_entity_poly.pdbx_strand_id
1 'polypeptide(L)'
;MASFFQKRDPWGHSLSLWVVVFMIFITPVLFGVLREIRQENNVENWLPPNDPQSKVLAWHRKSFGIEDRVLLSWDGSSLTDLRAARLKRFLRGTEDAEGHLHGGSPYIQDVVTPQDAIQKMVENKVEPPEAQERMRGVLLGTGMLKIRLTEAGRKRQKQTIQELIDKAQSELGIVLTVKPAFKEWVELVDVTEEAEPANKSADEDEEQVDYKALVAAMPAHDFQVTWPRMQPDSKLTEQIKQLALSLTRPAIVPESPADAASEQTAVLASKEPKLVEDCFFAVGTPIAVAIELSDTGDADHAAAVAAIKAAAVKAGIPEESLHMGGRPVAGAALNQMVKESSWNTAYPAWQFHRRSVTLFSGLIGIALAFLMLRSLRLSCLVLLVSYYTTFVAVSVVPLTGGTMNMVLVVMPTLLTVLTLSGSIHVANYWKHAAHVDMKTAVTQAVEMARAPCMMASLTTAIGLASLMTSPLSPVRDFGLYSSI
;
A
#
# COMPACT_ATOMS: atom_id res chain seq x y z
N MET A 1 19.68 31.45 -50.56
CA MET A 1 18.34 30.82 -50.51
C MET A 1 17.62 31.37 -49.30
N ALA A 2 16.36 31.82 -49.42
CA ALA A 2 15.59 32.29 -48.28
C ALA A 2 15.48 31.17 -47.22
N SER A 3 15.74 31.53 -45.96
CA SER A 3 15.56 30.61 -44.81
C SER A 3 14.15 30.03 -44.82
N PHE A 4 13.98 28.76 -44.42
CA PHE A 4 12.68 28.07 -44.37
C PHE A 4 11.58 28.90 -43.70
N PHE A 5 11.94 29.69 -42.67
CA PHE A 5 11.02 30.58 -41.94
C PHE A 5 10.70 31.90 -42.64
N GLN A 6 11.44 32.28 -43.69
CA GLN A 6 11.19 33.47 -44.50
C GLN A 6 10.29 33.18 -45.72
N LYS A 7 9.99 31.91 -46.00
CA LYS A 7 9.02 31.54 -47.03
C LYS A 7 7.61 31.94 -46.58
N ARG A 8 6.91 32.65 -47.45
CA ARG A 8 5.51 33.03 -47.27
C ARG A 8 4.62 32.11 -48.09
N ASP A 9 3.43 31.82 -47.58
CA ASP A 9 2.41 31.11 -48.33
C ASP A 9 1.81 32.02 -49.43
N PRO A 10 0.94 31.50 -50.33
CA PRO A 10 0.30 32.29 -51.37
C PRO A 10 -0.56 33.46 -50.85
N TRP A 11 -0.91 33.45 -49.55
CA TRP A 11 -1.70 34.49 -48.88
C TRP A 11 -0.83 35.49 -48.09
N GLY A 12 0.49 35.32 -48.09
CA GLY A 12 1.45 36.23 -47.45
C GLY A 12 1.75 35.95 -45.97
N HIS A 13 1.24 34.86 -45.39
CA HIS A 13 1.53 34.46 -44.02
C HIS A 13 2.88 33.76 -43.89
N SER A 14 3.54 33.93 -42.73
CA SER A 14 4.79 33.25 -42.42
C SER A 14 4.53 31.80 -42.00
N LEU A 15 5.46 30.92 -42.33
CA LEU A 15 5.40 29.49 -41.96
C LEU A 15 5.33 29.27 -40.44
N SER A 16 5.86 30.21 -39.64
CA SER A 16 5.73 30.21 -38.17
C SER A 16 4.28 30.28 -37.67
N LEU A 17 3.39 30.97 -38.40
CA LEU A 17 1.96 31.03 -38.05
C LEU A 17 1.33 29.65 -38.19
N TRP A 18 1.64 28.94 -39.28
CA TRP A 18 1.14 27.59 -39.53
C TRP A 18 1.63 26.57 -38.49
N VAL A 19 2.86 26.73 -37.98
CA VAL A 19 3.35 25.91 -36.85
C VAL A 19 2.50 26.12 -35.60
N VAL A 20 2.20 27.37 -35.23
CA VAL A 20 1.37 27.67 -34.06
C VAL A 20 -0.07 27.16 -34.26
N VAL A 21 -0.65 27.33 -35.44
CA VAL A 21 -1.98 26.80 -35.78
C VAL A 21 -2.00 25.28 -35.64
N PHE A 22 -0.98 24.59 -36.18
CA PHE A 22 -0.86 23.15 -36.03
C PHE A 22 -0.72 22.73 -34.57
N MET A 23 0.08 23.46 -33.77
CA MET A 23 0.23 23.17 -32.34
C MET A 23 -1.11 23.27 -31.61
N ILE A 24 -1.89 24.32 -31.88
CA ILE A 24 -3.22 24.53 -31.29
C ILE A 24 -4.19 23.42 -31.74
N PHE A 25 -4.17 23.06 -33.03
CA PHE A 25 -5.05 22.04 -33.59
C PHE A 25 -4.80 20.64 -33.01
N ILE A 26 -3.54 20.26 -32.81
CA ILE A 26 -3.19 18.92 -32.29
C ILE A 26 -3.34 18.82 -30.77
N THR A 27 -3.28 19.95 -30.04
CA THR A 27 -3.43 19.98 -28.57
C THR A 27 -4.66 19.25 -28.03
N PRO A 28 -5.90 19.51 -28.51
CA PRO A 28 -7.09 18.82 -28.00
C PRO A 28 -7.05 17.31 -28.27
N VAL A 29 -6.46 16.87 -29.39
CA VAL A 29 -6.30 15.45 -29.73
C VAL A 29 -5.37 14.78 -28.72
N LEU A 30 -4.18 15.34 -28.51
CA LEU A 30 -3.20 14.82 -27.55
C LEU A 30 -3.73 14.82 -26.11
N PHE A 31 -4.49 15.87 -25.75
CA PHE A 31 -5.13 15.93 -24.43
C PHE A 31 -6.17 14.83 -24.24
N GLY A 32 -6.95 14.50 -25.28
CA GLY A 32 -7.88 13.37 -25.26
C GLY A 32 -7.15 12.05 -24.99
N VAL A 33 -6.05 11.80 -25.69
CA VAL A 33 -5.27 10.57 -25.55
C VAL A 33 -4.63 10.45 -24.16
N LEU A 34 -4.13 11.55 -23.58
CA LEU A 34 -3.56 11.54 -22.22
C LEU A 34 -4.58 11.20 -21.13
N ARG A 35 -5.88 11.41 -21.36
CA ARG A 35 -6.92 11.02 -20.40
C ARG A 35 -7.12 9.50 -20.31
N GLU A 36 -6.69 8.77 -21.33
CA GLU A 36 -6.80 7.31 -21.41
C GLU A 36 -5.54 6.59 -20.91
N ILE A 37 -4.60 7.33 -20.32
CA ILE A 37 -3.33 6.76 -19.87
C ILE A 37 -3.58 5.73 -18.75
N ARG A 38 -3.21 4.48 -19.03
CA ARG A 38 -3.31 3.38 -18.07
C ARG A 38 -2.03 3.28 -17.24
N GLN A 39 -2.16 2.87 -15.99
CA GLN A 39 -1.02 2.61 -15.11
C GLN A 39 -0.80 1.10 -14.98
N GLU A 40 0.43 0.66 -15.20
CA GLU A 40 0.86 -0.73 -15.07
C GLU A 40 2.04 -0.80 -14.10
N ASN A 41 1.78 -1.20 -12.87
CA ASN A 41 2.80 -1.31 -11.82
C ASN A 41 2.91 -2.73 -11.25
N ASN A 42 2.48 -3.75 -12.00
CA ASN A 42 2.75 -5.13 -11.63
C ASN A 42 4.22 -5.47 -11.88
N VAL A 43 4.97 -5.62 -10.79
CA VAL A 43 6.42 -5.86 -10.80
C VAL A 43 6.80 -7.16 -11.50
N GLU A 44 5.91 -8.15 -11.55
CA GLU A 44 6.19 -9.44 -12.19
C GLU A 44 6.30 -9.34 -13.70
N ASN A 45 5.51 -8.42 -14.29
CA ASN A 45 5.53 -8.17 -15.73
C ASN A 45 6.78 -7.39 -16.16
N TRP A 46 7.64 -6.98 -15.22
CA TRP A 46 8.85 -6.25 -15.54
C TRP A 46 9.93 -7.15 -16.12
N LEU A 47 9.96 -8.42 -15.72
CA LEU A 47 10.91 -9.38 -16.26
C LEU A 47 10.43 -9.92 -17.62
N PRO A 48 11.35 -10.24 -18.55
CA PRO A 48 10.97 -10.83 -19.82
C PRO A 48 10.26 -12.18 -19.62
N PRO A 49 9.32 -12.57 -20.50
CA PRO A 49 8.66 -13.88 -20.43
C PRO A 49 9.63 -15.06 -20.51
N ASN A 50 10.79 -14.84 -21.15
CA ASN A 50 11.82 -15.84 -21.33
C ASN A 50 12.76 -16.01 -20.13
N ASP A 51 12.66 -15.14 -19.11
CA ASP A 51 13.47 -15.20 -17.91
C ASP A 51 13.22 -16.51 -17.13
N PRO A 52 14.27 -17.17 -16.59
CA PRO A 52 14.13 -18.40 -15.82
C PRO A 52 13.17 -18.27 -14.63
N GLN A 53 13.19 -17.14 -13.92
CA GLN A 53 12.33 -16.91 -12.76
C GLN A 53 10.88 -16.72 -13.18
N SER A 54 10.63 -15.96 -14.25
CA SER A 54 9.29 -15.80 -14.83
C SER A 54 8.69 -17.12 -15.27
N LYS A 55 9.50 -18.02 -15.86
CA LYS A 55 9.04 -19.37 -16.27
C LYS A 55 8.67 -20.25 -15.07
N VAL A 56 9.49 -20.22 -14.01
CA VAL A 56 9.20 -20.97 -12.77
C VAL A 56 7.90 -20.47 -12.15
N LEU A 57 7.72 -19.15 -12.06
CA LEU A 57 6.49 -18.55 -11.55
C LEU A 57 5.27 -18.92 -12.41
N ALA A 58 5.38 -18.84 -13.73
CA ALA A 58 4.30 -19.20 -14.66
C ALA A 58 3.94 -20.69 -14.57
N TRP A 59 4.93 -21.58 -14.50
CA TRP A 59 4.71 -23.02 -14.28
C TRP A 59 3.98 -23.27 -12.95
N HIS A 60 4.43 -22.61 -11.88
CA HIS A 60 3.82 -22.73 -10.56
C HIS A 60 2.36 -22.27 -10.57
N ARG A 61 2.06 -21.11 -11.19
CA ARG A 61 0.68 -20.63 -11.37
C ARG A 61 -0.19 -21.62 -12.11
N LYS A 62 0.29 -22.14 -13.24
CA LYS A 62 -0.46 -23.10 -14.05
C LYS A 62 -0.72 -24.41 -13.30
N SER A 63 0.22 -24.83 -12.45
CA SER A 63 0.16 -26.11 -11.76
C SER A 63 -0.66 -26.06 -10.46
N PHE A 64 -0.66 -24.93 -9.76
CA PHE A 64 -1.27 -24.79 -8.44
C PHE A 64 -2.43 -23.79 -8.37
N GLY A 65 -2.72 -23.06 -9.45
CA GLY A 65 -3.85 -22.14 -9.52
C GLY A 65 -3.79 -21.03 -8.47
N ILE A 66 -2.60 -20.48 -8.18
CA ILE A 66 -2.51 -19.37 -7.22
C ILE A 66 -3.13 -18.14 -7.84
N GLU A 67 -4.37 -17.89 -7.49
CA GLU A 67 -5.06 -16.64 -7.75
C GLU A 67 -4.55 -15.56 -6.80
N ASP A 68 -4.64 -14.31 -7.25
CA ASP A 68 -4.24 -13.16 -6.47
C ASP A 68 -5.12 -13.01 -5.23
N ARG A 69 -4.53 -13.25 -4.05
CA ARG A 69 -5.24 -13.18 -2.78
C ARG A 69 -4.87 -11.93 -1.99
N VAL A 70 -5.89 -11.23 -1.53
CA VAL A 70 -5.78 -10.24 -0.48
C VAL A 70 -5.97 -10.94 0.86
N LEU A 71 -5.00 -10.80 1.75
CA LEU A 71 -5.11 -11.26 3.13
C LEU A 71 -5.54 -10.09 4.00
N LEU A 72 -6.67 -10.25 4.69
CA LEU A 72 -7.25 -9.23 5.56
C LEU A 72 -7.24 -9.71 7.01
N SER A 73 -6.74 -8.90 7.92
CA SER A 73 -6.83 -9.12 9.36
C SER A 73 -7.14 -7.80 10.06
N TRP A 74 -7.57 -7.85 11.32
CA TRP A 74 -7.79 -6.64 12.11
C TRP A 74 -7.46 -6.84 13.58
N ASP A 75 -7.17 -5.73 14.27
CA ASP A 75 -6.90 -5.75 15.70
C ASP A 75 -8.13 -6.23 16.48
N GLY A 76 -7.91 -7.15 17.43
CA GLY A 76 -8.99 -7.73 18.22
C GLY A 76 -9.83 -8.76 17.48
N SER A 77 -9.37 -9.28 16.34
CA SER A 77 -10.02 -10.38 15.64
C SER A 77 -9.83 -11.70 16.41
N SER A 78 -10.90 -12.51 16.47
CA SER A 78 -10.88 -13.87 17.03
C SER A 78 -11.52 -14.87 16.07
N LEU A 79 -11.27 -16.16 16.27
CA LEU A 79 -11.96 -17.23 15.53
C LEU A 79 -13.48 -17.27 15.80
N THR A 80 -13.94 -16.67 16.90
CA THR A 80 -15.36 -16.50 17.24
C THR A 80 -15.97 -15.19 16.70
N ASP A 81 -15.18 -14.34 16.04
CA ASP A 81 -15.62 -13.01 15.60
C ASP A 81 -16.62 -13.09 14.44
N LEU A 82 -17.86 -12.69 14.70
CA LEU A 82 -18.94 -12.66 13.71
C LEU A 82 -18.69 -11.66 12.56
N ARG A 83 -17.80 -10.69 12.75
CA ARG A 83 -17.45 -9.71 11.70
C ARG A 83 -16.82 -10.38 10.48
N ALA A 84 -16.14 -11.53 10.66
CA ALA A 84 -15.59 -12.30 9.54
C ALA A 84 -16.70 -12.82 8.61
N ALA A 85 -17.78 -13.38 9.18
CA ALA A 85 -18.93 -13.85 8.42
C ALA A 85 -19.70 -12.69 7.77
N ARG A 86 -19.85 -11.56 8.47
CA ARG A 86 -20.47 -10.34 7.92
C ARG A 86 -19.70 -9.79 6.72
N LEU A 87 -18.37 -9.71 6.85
CA LEU A 87 -17.50 -9.28 5.77
C LEU A 87 -17.65 -10.19 4.55
N LYS A 88 -17.61 -11.52 4.74
CA LYS A 88 -17.84 -12.49 3.66
C LYS A 88 -19.17 -12.23 2.96
N ARG A 89 -20.26 -12.03 3.71
CA ARG A 89 -21.58 -11.70 3.15
C ARG A 89 -21.59 -10.41 2.34
N PHE A 90 -20.91 -9.35 2.80
CA PHE A 90 -20.85 -8.08 2.07
C PHE A 90 -19.98 -8.14 0.82
N LEU A 91 -18.96 -9.00 0.80
CA LEU A 91 -18.06 -9.16 -0.35
C LEU A 91 -18.64 -10.09 -1.41
N ARG A 92 -19.12 -11.28 -1.03
CA ARG A 92 -19.72 -12.24 -1.98
C ARG A 92 -21.17 -11.92 -2.35
N GLY A 93 -21.90 -11.25 -1.46
CA GLY A 93 -23.34 -11.09 -1.59
C GLY A 93 -24.10 -12.26 -0.96
N THR A 94 -25.41 -12.27 -1.15
CA THR A 94 -26.32 -13.35 -0.72
C THR A 94 -26.75 -14.17 -1.92
N GLU A 95 -26.74 -15.49 -1.79
CA GLU A 95 -27.26 -16.41 -2.80
C GLU A 95 -28.78 -16.40 -2.77
N ASP A 96 -29.42 -16.24 -3.93
CA ASP A 96 -30.86 -16.43 -4.09
C ASP A 96 -31.21 -17.94 -4.19
N ALA A 97 -32.49 -18.28 -4.15
CA ALA A 97 -32.99 -19.67 -4.26
C ALA A 97 -32.55 -20.38 -5.56
N GLU A 98 -32.11 -19.61 -6.56
CA GLU A 98 -31.64 -20.06 -7.87
C GLU A 98 -30.10 -20.14 -7.96
N GLY A 99 -29.38 -19.84 -6.87
CA GLY A 99 -27.92 -19.90 -6.79
C GLY A 99 -27.19 -18.66 -7.33
N HIS A 100 -27.91 -17.60 -7.70
CA HIS A 100 -27.32 -16.34 -8.15
C HIS A 100 -26.92 -15.46 -6.95
N LEU A 101 -25.71 -14.88 -6.99
CA LEU A 101 -25.22 -13.97 -5.96
C LEU A 101 -25.74 -12.54 -6.21
N HIS A 102 -26.42 -11.97 -5.23
CA HIS A 102 -26.90 -10.58 -5.26
C HIS A 102 -26.20 -9.71 -4.21
N GLY A 103 -25.87 -8.48 -4.58
CA GLY A 103 -25.31 -7.47 -3.66
C GLY A 103 -23.83 -7.63 -3.31
N GLY A 104 -23.12 -8.59 -3.93
CA GLY A 104 -21.67 -8.75 -3.82
C GLY A 104 -20.88 -7.70 -4.59
N SER A 105 -19.58 -7.61 -4.29
CA SER A 105 -18.66 -6.76 -5.04
C SER A 105 -18.28 -7.42 -6.35
N PRO A 106 -18.38 -6.73 -7.51
CA PRO A 106 -18.00 -7.31 -8.80
C PRO A 106 -16.50 -7.64 -8.88
N TYR A 107 -15.69 -7.04 -8.01
CA TYR A 107 -14.25 -7.22 -7.97
C TYR A 107 -13.81 -8.52 -7.27
N ILE A 108 -14.70 -9.18 -6.52
CA ILE A 108 -14.36 -10.32 -5.66
C ILE A 108 -14.96 -11.60 -6.22
N GLN A 109 -14.16 -12.65 -6.31
CA GLN A 109 -14.56 -13.97 -6.78
C GLN A 109 -14.95 -14.89 -5.63
N ASP A 110 -14.07 -15.03 -4.63
CA ASP A 110 -14.34 -15.85 -3.45
C ASP A 110 -13.75 -15.25 -2.17
N VAL A 111 -14.28 -15.67 -1.03
CA VAL A 111 -13.82 -15.26 0.30
C VAL A 111 -13.78 -16.47 1.21
N VAL A 112 -12.58 -16.81 1.67
CA VAL A 112 -12.30 -17.92 2.57
C VAL A 112 -11.99 -17.37 3.95
N THR A 113 -12.89 -17.61 4.90
CA THR A 113 -12.64 -17.34 6.32
C THR A 113 -11.93 -18.53 6.98
N PRO A 114 -11.23 -18.33 8.11
CA PRO A 114 -10.65 -19.45 8.84
C PRO A 114 -11.71 -20.45 9.32
N GLN A 115 -12.93 -20.00 9.62
CA GLN A 115 -14.05 -20.87 9.99
C GLN A 115 -14.44 -21.79 8.84
N ASP A 116 -14.53 -21.26 7.60
CA ASP A 116 -14.81 -22.06 6.40
C ASP A 116 -13.70 -23.10 6.15
N ALA A 117 -12.44 -22.68 6.32
CA ALA A 117 -11.30 -23.57 6.11
C ALA A 117 -11.28 -24.72 7.12
N ILE A 118 -11.54 -24.44 8.41
CA ILE A 118 -11.64 -25.46 9.45
C ILE A 118 -12.83 -26.38 9.19
N GLN A 119 -14.00 -25.84 8.82
CA GLN A 119 -15.19 -26.64 8.49
C GLN A 119 -14.88 -27.64 7.38
N LYS A 120 -14.28 -27.18 6.27
CA LYS A 120 -13.84 -28.04 5.17
C LYS A 120 -12.85 -29.12 5.62
N MET A 121 -11.97 -28.84 6.57
CA MET A 121 -11.05 -29.86 7.11
C MET A 121 -11.78 -30.91 7.95
N VAL A 122 -12.76 -30.50 8.75
CA VAL A 122 -13.59 -31.41 9.56
C VAL A 122 -14.46 -32.30 8.67
N GLU A 123 -15.08 -31.75 7.63
CA GLU A 123 -15.79 -32.52 6.58
C GLU A 123 -14.88 -33.58 5.94
N ASN A 124 -13.57 -33.28 5.82
CA ASN A 124 -12.55 -34.20 5.33
C ASN A 124 -11.92 -35.07 6.44
N LYS A 125 -12.62 -35.25 7.57
CA LYS A 125 -12.27 -36.13 8.70
C LYS A 125 -11.00 -35.73 9.46
N VAL A 126 -10.71 -34.44 9.52
CA VAL A 126 -9.67 -33.91 10.41
C VAL A 126 -10.30 -33.48 11.73
N GLU A 127 -9.74 -33.94 12.84
CA GLU A 127 -10.23 -33.55 14.17
C GLU A 127 -10.15 -32.02 14.37
N PRO A 128 -11.16 -31.37 14.97
CA PRO A 128 -11.19 -29.91 15.06
C PRO A 128 -9.96 -29.26 15.70
N PRO A 129 -9.39 -29.77 16.83
CA PRO A 129 -8.17 -29.21 17.41
C PRO A 129 -6.95 -29.35 16.49
N GLU A 130 -6.87 -30.45 15.74
CA GLU A 130 -5.80 -30.67 14.77
C GLU A 130 -5.94 -29.71 13.58
N ALA A 131 -7.16 -29.43 13.14
CA ALA A 131 -7.42 -28.44 12.09
C ALA A 131 -6.95 -27.03 12.50
N GLN A 132 -7.20 -26.60 13.74
CA GLN A 132 -6.70 -25.32 14.25
C GLN A 132 -5.17 -25.25 14.24
N GLU A 133 -4.51 -26.30 14.72
CA GLU A 133 -3.05 -26.35 14.79
C GLU A 133 -2.42 -26.36 13.38
N ARG A 134 -3.00 -27.09 12.42
CA ARG A 134 -2.57 -27.08 11.02
C ARG A 134 -2.77 -25.71 10.35
N MET A 135 -3.79 -24.95 10.75
CA MET A 135 -4.06 -23.61 10.23
C MET A 135 -3.24 -22.51 10.93
N ARG A 136 -2.52 -22.84 12.00
CA ARG A 136 -1.63 -21.92 12.72
C ARG A 136 -0.52 -21.43 11.79
N GLY A 137 -0.38 -20.11 11.67
CA GLY A 137 0.58 -19.47 10.78
C GLY A 137 0.11 -19.32 9.33
N VAL A 138 -1.08 -19.84 8.98
CA VAL A 138 -1.70 -19.66 7.66
C VAL A 138 -2.84 -18.63 7.74
N LEU A 139 -3.97 -19.01 8.34
CA LEU A 139 -5.11 -18.10 8.59
C LEU A 139 -5.32 -17.81 10.08
N LEU A 140 -4.70 -18.61 10.97
CA LEU A 140 -4.79 -18.42 12.41
C LEU A 140 -3.47 -17.92 12.97
N GLY A 141 -3.49 -16.75 13.60
CA GLY A 141 -2.38 -16.21 14.36
C GLY A 141 -2.51 -16.51 15.86
N THR A 142 -1.40 -16.39 16.56
CA THR A 142 -1.32 -16.49 18.04
C THR A 142 -1.35 -15.12 18.73
N GLY A 143 -1.07 -14.07 17.95
CA GLY A 143 -1.08 -12.67 18.35
C GLY A 143 -0.06 -12.33 19.42
N MET A 144 -0.45 -11.40 20.28
CA MET A 144 0.37 -10.90 21.38
C MET A 144 0.43 -11.88 22.55
N LEU A 145 1.52 -11.81 23.33
CA LEU A 145 1.67 -12.58 24.55
C LEU A 145 0.66 -12.07 25.58
N LYS A 146 -0.23 -12.94 26.06
CA LYS A 146 -1.27 -12.62 27.02
C LYS A 146 -0.76 -12.91 28.43
N ILE A 147 -0.91 -11.95 29.33
CA ILE A 147 -0.44 -12.06 30.71
C ILE A 147 -1.63 -12.00 31.66
N ARG A 148 -1.75 -13.04 32.47
CA ARG A 148 -2.73 -13.14 33.55
C ARG A 148 -2.02 -12.86 34.88
N LEU A 149 -2.49 -11.86 35.60
CA LEU A 149 -1.97 -11.46 36.90
C LEU A 149 -2.68 -12.23 38.01
N THR A 150 -1.94 -12.47 39.10
CA THR A 150 -2.54 -12.93 40.36
C THR A 150 -3.34 -11.78 41.01
N GLU A 151 -4.14 -12.06 42.05
CA GLU A 151 -4.83 -11.00 42.80
C GLU A 151 -3.87 -9.93 43.35
N ALA A 152 -2.68 -10.34 43.78
CA ALA A 152 -1.63 -9.43 44.25
C ALA A 152 -1.09 -8.55 43.11
N GLY A 153 -0.91 -9.13 41.92
CA GLY A 153 -0.53 -8.40 40.70
C GLY A 153 -1.61 -7.42 40.26
N ARG A 154 -2.89 -7.83 40.26
CA ARG A 154 -4.03 -6.97 39.87
C ARG A 154 -4.14 -5.71 40.74
N LYS A 155 -3.96 -5.84 42.06
CA LYS A 155 -3.94 -4.67 42.98
C LYS A 155 -2.85 -3.65 42.63
N ARG A 156 -1.77 -4.06 41.95
CA ARG A 156 -0.62 -3.21 41.59
C ARG A 156 -0.31 -3.25 40.10
N GLN A 157 -1.31 -3.41 39.24
CA GLN A 157 -1.15 -3.67 37.81
C GLN A 157 -0.13 -2.73 37.13
N LYS A 158 -0.21 -1.41 37.35
CA LYS A 158 0.71 -0.44 36.76
C LYS A 158 2.17 -0.67 37.15
N GLN A 159 2.42 -1.02 38.41
CA GLN A 159 3.77 -1.26 38.92
C GLN A 159 4.33 -2.59 38.40
N THR A 160 3.49 -3.63 38.35
CA THR A 160 3.88 -4.92 37.77
C THR A 160 4.22 -4.80 36.29
N ILE A 161 3.44 -4.01 35.54
CA ILE A 161 3.72 -3.72 34.13
C ILE A 161 5.06 -3.00 33.98
N GLN A 162 5.32 -1.95 34.78
CA GLN A 162 6.57 -1.21 34.70
C GLN A 162 7.77 -2.09 35.04
N GLU A 163 7.67 -2.91 36.09
CA GLU A 163 8.74 -3.83 36.48
C GLU A 163 9.05 -4.86 35.39
N LEU A 164 8.03 -5.36 34.70
CA LEU A 164 8.21 -6.25 33.55
C LEU A 164 8.96 -5.56 32.40
N ILE A 165 8.60 -4.30 32.09
CA ILE A 165 9.27 -3.51 31.06
C ILE A 165 10.74 -3.26 31.42
N ASP A 166 10.99 -2.82 32.65
CA ASP A 166 12.34 -2.46 33.12
C ASP A 166 13.26 -3.69 33.14
N LYS A 167 12.78 -4.84 33.62
CA LYS A 167 13.55 -6.09 33.62
C LYS A 167 13.76 -6.65 32.21
N ALA A 168 12.76 -6.59 31.34
CA ALA A 168 12.92 -7.03 29.96
C ALA A 168 13.95 -6.16 29.21
N GLN A 169 14.01 -4.86 29.52
CA GLN A 169 15.00 -3.96 28.95
C GLN A 169 16.41 -4.20 29.54
N SER A 170 16.54 -4.39 30.85
CA SER A 170 17.85 -4.54 31.49
C SER A 170 18.49 -5.91 31.29
N GLU A 171 17.69 -6.99 31.33
CA GLU A 171 18.20 -8.37 31.23
C GLU A 171 18.24 -8.89 29.80
N LEU A 172 17.27 -8.50 28.96
CA LEU A 172 17.11 -9.02 27.61
C LEU A 172 17.37 -7.97 26.51
N GLY A 173 17.47 -6.69 26.86
CA GLY A 173 17.69 -5.60 25.90
C GLY A 173 16.47 -5.30 25.02
N ILE A 174 15.27 -5.64 25.46
CA ILE A 174 14.03 -5.57 24.65
C ILE A 174 13.10 -4.50 25.19
N VAL A 175 12.55 -3.69 24.28
CA VAL A 175 11.50 -2.73 24.62
C VAL A 175 10.14 -3.40 24.40
N LEU A 176 9.44 -3.67 25.51
CA LEU A 176 8.10 -4.23 25.50
C LEU A 176 7.04 -3.13 25.29
N THR A 177 6.09 -3.38 24.38
CA THR A 177 4.91 -2.54 24.18
C THR A 177 3.69 -3.21 24.79
N VAL A 178 3.00 -2.50 25.68
CA VAL A 178 1.84 -3.03 26.41
C VAL A 178 0.55 -2.59 25.74
N LYS A 179 -0.37 -3.54 25.57
CA LYS A 179 -1.70 -3.35 25.03
C LYS A 179 -2.74 -3.80 26.07
N PRO A 180 -3.96 -3.24 26.04
CA PRO A 180 -5.02 -3.67 26.95
C PRO A 180 -5.36 -5.16 26.75
N ALA A 181 -6.04 -5.74 27.74
CA ALA A 181 -6.64 -7.07 27.60
C ALA A 181 -7.46 -7.15 26.32
N PHE A 182 -7.40 -8.31 25.66
CA PHE A 182 -8.22 -8.56 24.48
C PHE A 182 -9.68 -8.45 24.88
N LYS A 183 -10.44 -7.65 24.13
CA LYS A 183 -11.88 -7.55 24.26
C LYS A 183 -12.49 -8.22 23.04
N GLU A 184 -13.24 -9.28 23.29
CA GLU A 184 -14.03 -9.91 22.23
C GLU A 184 -15.07 -8.90 21.75
N TRP A 185 -15.26 -8.85 20.43
CA TRP A 185 -16.28 -8.01 19.85
C TRP A 185 -17.66 -8.60 20.19
N VAL A 186 -18.50 -7.80 20.83
CA VAL A 186 -19.88 -8.15 21.14
C VAL A 186 -20.79 -7.23 20.34
N GLU A 187 -21.74 -7.82 19.64
CA GLU A 187 -22.76 -7.06 18.96
C GLU A 187 -23.67 -6.36 19.98
N LEU A 188 -23.69 -5.03 19.95
CA LEU A 188 -24.76 -4.26 20.57
C LEU A 188 -26.00 -4.40 19.67
N VAL A 189 -26.80 -5.43 19.90
CA VAL A 189 -28.10 -5.55 19.25
C VAL A 189 -28.99 -4.47 19.84
N ASP A 190 -29.33 -3.44 19.04
CA ASP A 190 -30.47 -2.59 19.34
C ASP A 190 -31.73 -3.46 19.25
N VAL A 191 -32.48 -3.59 20.34
CA VAL A 191 -33.65 -4.48 20.49
C VAL A 191 -34.86 -4.00 19.65
N THR A 192 -34.63 -3.30 18.55
CA THR A 192 -35.70 -2.69 17.72
C THR A 192 -35.77 -3.19 16.29
N GLU A 193 -34.81 -4.02 15.84
CA GLU A 193 -34.92 -4.71 14.57
C GLU A 193 -34.90 -6.23 14.79
N GLU A 194 -36.07 -6.78 15.19
CA GLU A 194 -36.41 -8.17 14.90
C GLU A 194 -36.49 -8.33 13.38
N ALA A 195 -35.33 -8.52 12.73
CA ALA A 195 -35.30 -9.17 11.44
C ALA A 195 -35.72 -10.62 11.66
N GLU A 196 -36.90 -10.97 11.14
CA GLU A 196 -37.42 -12.34 11.14
C GLU A 196 -36.30 -13.32 10.73
N PRO A 197 -36.07 -14.41 11.48
CA PRO A 197 -35.13 -15.42 11.05
C PRO A 197 -35.66 -15.99 9.75
N ALA A 198 -34.95 -15.71 8.65
CA ALA A 198 -35.18 -16.35 7.36
C ALA A 198 -35.26 -17.86 7.62
N ASN A 199 -36.41 -18.41 7.30
CA ASN A 199 -36.81 -19.79 7.49
C ASN A 199 -35.76 -20.70 6.84
N LYS A 200 -34.79 -21.18 7.62
CA LYS A 200 -33.89 -22.25 7.19
C LYS A 200 -34.73 -23.51 7.09
N SER A 201 -34.95 -23.97 5.87
CA SER A 201 -35.44 -25.32 5.60
C SER A 201 -34.62 -26.30 6.41
N ALA A 202 -35.31 -27.05 7.26
CA ALA A 202 -34.80 -28.16 8.02
C ALA A 202 -34.56 -29.32 7.06
N ASP A 203 -33.36 -29.38 6.49
CA ASP A 203 -32.76 -30.58 5.89
C ASP A 203 -31.27 -30.25 5.69
N GLU A 204 -30.42 -30.69 6.62
CA GLU A 204 -29.01 -31.08 6.40
C GLU A 204 -28.40 -31.47 7.76
N ASP A 205 -28.29 -32.79 7.96
CA ASP A 205 -27.45 -33.43 8.99
C ASP A 205 -25.96 -33.18 8.69
N GLU A 206 -25.52 -31.93 8.70
CA GLU A 206 -24.09 -31.59 8.69
C GLU A 206 -23.62 -31.37 10.14
N GLU A 207 -22.55 -32.06 10.54
CA GLU A 207 -21.83 -31.82 11.80
C GLU A 207 -21.28 -30.38 11.80
N GLN A 208 -22.10 -29.44 12.23
CA GLN A 208 -21.72 -28.04 12.31
C GLN A 208 -20.71 -27.87 13.45
N VAL A 209 -19.49 -27.45 13.12
CA VAL A 209 -18.41 -27.35 14.09
C VAL A 209 -18.74 -26.28 15.13
N ASP A 210 -18.74 -26.65 16.42
CA ASP A 210 -18.84 -25.69 17.50
C ASP A 210 -17.52 -24.93 17.67
N TYR A 211 -17.39 -23.82 16.94
CA TYR A 211 -16.23 -22.93 17.03
C TYR A 211 -16.02 -22.35 18.44
N LYS A 212 -17.07 -22.24 19.26
CA LYS A 212 -16.94 -21.75 20.66
C LYS A 212 -16.35 -22.82 21.57
N ALA A 213 -16.64 -24.10 21.35
CA ALA A 213 -16.00 -25.21 22.08
C ALA A 213 -14.53 -25.40 21.66
N LEU A 214 -14.26 -25.19 20.37
CA LEU A 214 -12.93 -25.23 19.75
C LEU A 214 -12.00 -24.11 20.24
N VAL A 215 -12.53 -22.89 20.37
CA VAL A 215 -11.87 -21.78 21.05
C VAL A 215 -12.25 -21.86 22.51
N ALA A 216 -11.82 -22.94 23.19
CA ALA A 216 -12.02 -23.09 24.63
C ALA A 216 -11.72 -21.75 25.30
N ALA A 217 -12.76 -21.13 25.87
CA ALA A 217 -12.85 -19.69 26.16
C ALA A 217 -11.49 -19.14 26.57
N MET A 218 -10.88 -18.36 25.66
CA MET A 218 -9.53 -17.82 25.85
C MET A 218 -9.39 -17.33 27.30
N PRO A 219 -8.43 -17.88 28.08
CA PRO A 219 -8.39 -17.60 29.51
C PRO A 219 -8.38 -16.09 29.77
N ALA A 220 -9.13 -15.67 30.79
CA ALA A 220 -9.18 -14.27 31.17
C ALA A 220 -7.76 -13.76 31.46
N HIS A 221 -7.40 -12.61 30.91
CA HIS A 221 -6.08 -12.02 31.06
C HIS A 221 -6.21 -10.51 31.23
N ASP A 222 -5.20 -9.89 31.84
CA ASP A 222 -5.28 -8.51 32.30
C ASP A 222 -4.69 -7.53 31.29
N PHE A 223 -3.68 -7.96 30.53
CA PHE A 223 -3.06 -7.17 29.46
C PHE A 223 -2.29 -8.05 28.47
N GLN A 224 -1.89 -7.44 27.36
CA GLN A 224 -1.12 -8.06 26.28
C GLN A 224 0.22 -7.36 26.11
N VAL A 225 1.24 -8.10 25.66
CA VAL A 225 2.57 -7.57 25.41
C VAL A 225 3.06 -7.99 24.03
N THR A 226 3.69 -7.05 23.33
CA THR A 226 4.32 -7.26 22.03
C THR A 226 5.69 -6.58 21.96
N TRP A 227 6.55 -7.06 21.09
CA TRP A 227 7.88 -6.50 20.82
C TRP A 227 8.27 -6.69 19.35
N PRO A 228 9.27 -5.94 18.86
CA PRO A 228 9.69 -6.04 17.46
C PRO A 228 10.15 -7.47 17.10
N ARG A 229 9.64 -7.99 15.98
CA ARG A 229 9.97 -9.34 15.46
C ARG A 229 9.63 -10.48 16.45
N MET A 230 8.59 -10.30 17.25
CA MET A 230 8.06 -11.34 18.13
C MET A 230 7.74 -12.63 17.35
N GLN A 231 8.23 -13.75 17.87
CA GLN A 231 7.98 -15.10 17.34
C GLN A 231 7.55 -15.99 18.50
N PRO A 232 6.36 -16.63 18.46
CA PRO A 232 5.84 -17.40 19.58
C PRO A 232 6.78 -18.50 20.08
N ASP A 233 7.47 -19.19 19.16
CA ASP A 233 8.30 -20.36 19.43
C ASP A 233 9.80 -20.02 19.60
N SER A 234 10.15 -18.75 19.75
CA SER A 234 11.54 -18.32 19.90
C SER A 234 12.04 -18.51 21.34
N LYS A 235 13.34 -18.82 21.48
CA LYS A 235 14.03 -18.87 22.80
C LYS A 235 13.86 -17.58 23.60
N LEU A 236 13.82 -16.45 22.92
CA LEU A 236 13.64 -15.13 23.52
C LEU A 236 12.23 -14.98 24.13
N THR A 237 11.22 -15.57 23.50
CA THR A 237 9.85 -15.60 24.02
C THR A 237 9.75 -16.43 25.28
N GLU A 238 10.43 -17.57 25.32
CA GLU A 238 10.53 -18.40 26.53
C GLU A 238 11.25 -17.67 27.67
N GLN A 239 12.33 -16.94 27.38
CA GLN A 239 13.00 -16.09 28.36
C GLN A 239 12.07 -15.00 28.92
N ILE A 240 11.28 -14.34 28.07
CA ILE A 240 10.30 -13.33 28.52
C ILE A 240 9.20 -13.96 29.38
N LYS A 241 8.68 -15.15 29.00
CA LYS A 241 7.69 -15.88 29.80
C LYS A 241 8.26 -16.23 31.18
N GLN A 242 9.48 -16.76 31.23
CA GLN A 242 10.16 -17.09 32.49
C GLN A 242 10.39 -15.85 33.35
N LEU A 243 10.81 -14.74 32.74
CA LEU A 243 11.00 -13.46 33.42
C LEU A 243 9.69 -12.98 34.04
N ALA A 244 8.60 -12.96 33.26
CA ALA A 244 7.28 -12.56 33.73
C ALA A 244 6.80 -13.45 34.91
N LEU A 245 6.96 -14.77 34.80
CA LEU A 245 6.59 -15.73 35.85
C LEU A 245 7.47 -15.66 37.10
N SER A 246 8.68 -15.12 37.00
CA SER A 246 9.60 -14.92 38.13
C SER A 246 9.35 -13.63 38.94
N LEU A 247 8.41 -12.77 38.50
CA LEU A 247 8.10 -11.54 39.21
C LEU A 247 7.43 -11.84 40.56
N THR A 248 8.16 -11.61 41.64
CA THR A 248 7.70 -11.70 43.02
C THR A 248 7.87 -10.37 43.73
N ARG A 249 7.05 -10.12 44.75
CA ARG A 249 7.21 -8.93 45.58
C ARG A 249 6.82 -9.23 47.02
N PRO A 250 7.52 -8.69 48.02
CA PRO A 250 7.11 -8.84 49.41
C PRO A 250 5.69 -8.29 49.63
N ALA A 251 4.87 -9.07 50.32
CA ALA A 251 3.54 -8.65 50.74
C ALA A 251 3.67 -7.46 51.70
N ILE A 252 2.82 -6.43 51.54
CA ILE A 252 2.73 -5.38 52.56
C ILE A 252 2.08 -6.02 53.78
N VAL A 253 2.78 -6.02 54.91
CA VAL A 253 2.23 -6.34 56.23
C VAL A 253 1.00 -5.44 56.44
N PRO A 254 -0.20 -5.98 56.73
CA PRO A 254 -1.36 -5.13 56.97
C PRO A 254 -1.10 -4.22 58.19
N GLU A 255 -1.35 -2.92 58.05
CA GLU A 255 -1.45 -1.96 59.15
C GLU A 255 -2.73 -2.22 59.97
N SER A 256 -2.84 -3.38 60.61
CA SER A 256 -3.80 -3.59 61.70
C SER A 256 -3.39 -4.82 62.54
N PRO A 257 -3.10 -4.66 63.84
CA PRO A 257 -2.57 -5.73 64.69
C PRO A 257 -3.64 -6.71 65.21
N ALA A 258 -4.74 -6.94 64.47
CA ALA A 258 -5.89 -7.70 64.99
C ALA A 258 -5.98 -9.17 64.55
N ASP A 259 -5.38 -9.58 63.43
CA ASP A 259 -5.56 -10.96 62.89
C ASP A 259 -4.30 -11.84 62.96
N ALA A 260 -3.27 -11.42 63.70
CA ALA A 260 -2.07 -12.21 63.93
C ALA A 260 -2.27 -13.23 65.07
N ALA A 261 -3.15 -14.21 64.87
CA ALA A 261 -3.31 -15.33 65.79
C ALA A 261 -3.46 -16.66 65.04
N SER A 262 -2.36 -17.13 64.45
CA SER A 262 -2.10 -18.55 64.20
C SER A 262 -0.69 -18.74 63.62
N GLU A 263 0.16 -19.53 64.30
CA GLU A 263 1.52 -19.88 63.88
C GLU A 263 1.57 -20.62 62.52
N GLN A 264 0.44 -21.15 62.05
CA GLN A 264 0.31 -21.71 60.70
C GLN A 264 0.34 -20.65 59.59
N THR A 265 0.03 -19.38 59.89
CA THR A 265 0.03 -18.29 58.90
C THR A 265 1.43 -17.72 58.66
N ALA A 266 2.36 -17.91 59.61
CA ALA A 266 3.75 -17.44 59.49
C ALA A 266 4.60 -18.26 58.50
N VAL A 267 4.30 -19.55 58.32
CA VAL A 267 5.00 -20.39 57.32
C VAL A 267 4.56 -20.03 55.88
N LEU A 268 3.30 -19.61 55.70
CA LEU A 268 2.77 -19.10 54.43
C LEU A 268 3.25 -17.68 54.08
N ALA A 269 3.69 -16.88 55.06
CA ALA A 269 4.20 -15.52 54.86
C ALA A 269 5.63 -15.44 54.28
N SER A 270 6.31 -16.58 54.10
CA SER A 270 7.72 -16.64 53.65
C SER A 270 7.92 -16.71 52.13
N LYS A 271 6.85 -16.91 51.35
CA LYS A 271 6.91 -16.83 49.89
C LYS A 271 6.37 -15.48 49.44
N GLU A 272 7.26 -14.64 48.91
CA GLU A 272 6.86 -13.43 48.19
C GLU A 272 5.76 -13.80 47.18
N PRO A 273 4.56 -13.20 47.24
CA PRO A 273 3.51 -13.52 46.29
C PRO A 273 3.97 -13.27 44.86
N LYS A 274 3.76 -14.27 43.99
CA LYS A 274 3.94 -14.13 42.55
C LYS A 274 2.97 -13.09 42.02
N LEU A 275 3.45 -12.19 41.16
CA LEU A 275 2.63 -11.14 40.55
C LEU A 275 1.92 -11.63 39.29
N VAL A 276 2.54 -12.56 38.56
CA VAL A 276 2.02 -13.14 37.32
C VAL A 276 1.59 -14.58 37.59
N GLU A 277 0.36 -14.90 37.22
CA GLU A 277 -0.21 -16.25 37.32
C GLU A 277 0.21 -17.09 36.12
N ASP A 278 0.08 -16.52 34.91
CA ASP A 278 0.27 -17.26 33.66
C ASP A 278 0.63 -16.35 32.49
N CYS A 279 1.32 -16.91 31.49
CA CYS A 279 1.76 -16.26 30.27
C CYS A 279 1.58 -17.21 29.08
N PHE A 280 0.62 -16.91 28.20
CA PHE A 280 0.25 -17.82 27.12
C PHE A 280 -0.07 -17.08 25.81
N PHE A 281 -0.03 -17.84 24.72
CA PHE A 281 -0.57 -17.43 23.43
C PHE A 281 -1.92 -18.11 23.20
N ALA A 282 -2.80 -17.47 22.43
CA ALA A 282 -4.10 -18.03 22.08
C ALA A 282 -4.21 -18.10 20.57
N VAL A 283 -4.26 -19.32 20.03
CA VAL A 283 -4.45 -19.56 18.59
C VAL A 283 -5.81 -19.00 18.18
N GLY A 284 -5.86 -18.38 17.00
CA GLY A 284 -7.05 -17.71 16.49
C GLY A 284 -7.23 -16.29 17.00
N THR A 285 -6.19 -15.65 17.55
CA THR A 285 -6.18 -14.21 17.85
C THR A 285 -4.84 -13.62 17.38
N PRO A 286 -4.68 -13.04 16.17
CA PRO A 286 -5.73 -12.66 15.23
C PRO A 286 -6.12 -13.77 14.25
N ILE A 287 -7.19 -13.52 13.49
CA ILE A 287 -7.55 -14.30 12.30
C ILE A 287 -7.22 -13.53 11.03
N ALA A 288 -7.00 -14.25 9.92
CA ALA A 288 -6.86 -13.70 8.59
C ALA A 288 -7.93 -14.28 7.66
N VAL A 289 -8.58 -13.40 6.89
CA VAL A 289 -9.53 -13.75 5.83
C VAL A 289 -8.79 -13.66 4.50
N ALA A 290 -8.87 -14.72 3.69
CA ALA A 290 -8.32 -14.73 2.34
C ALA A 290 -9.42 -14.36 1.34
N ILE A 291 -9.17 -13.31 0.55
CA ILE A 291 -10.10 -12.77 -0.43
C ILE A 291 -9.47 -12.95 -1.81
N GLU A 292 -10.18 -13.62 -2.70
CA GLU A 292 -9.78 -13.91 -4.07
C GLU A 292 -10.43 -12.90 -5.02
N LEU A 293 -9.62 -12.27 -5.87
CA LEU A 293 -10.09 -11.25 -6.80
C LEU A 293 -10.63 -11.91 -8.07
N SER A 294 -11.71 -11.35 -8.61
CA SER A 294 -12.18 -11.66 -9.96
C SER A 294 -11.27 -11.04 -11.02
N ASP A 295 -11.44 -11.42 -12.30
CA ASP A 295 -10.77 -10.78 -13.44
C ASP A 295 -10.92 -9.24 -13.44
N THR A 296 -12.07 -8.73 -13.01
CA THR A 296 -12.30 -7.27 -12.92
C THR A 296 -11.54 -6.63 -11.77
N GLY A 297 -11.40 -7.36 -10.65
CA GLY A 297 -10.61 -6.93 -9.49
C GLY A 297 -9.12 -6.97 -9.77
N ASP A 298 -8.65 -7.95 -10.54
CA ASP A 298 -7.25 -8.04 -10.96
C ASP A 298 -6.87 -6.94 -11.96
N ALA A 299 -7.81 -6.53 -12.82
CA ALA A 299 -7.60 -5.40 -13.74
C ALA A 299 -7.52 -4.03 -13.02
N ASP A 300 -8.15 -3.87 -11.86
CA ASP A 300 -8.10 -2.64 -11.05
C ASP A 300 -7.95 -2.96 -9.55
N HIS A 301 -6.72 -3.24 -9.14
CA HIS A 301 -6.37 -3.50 -7.75
C HIS A 301 -6.77 -2.35 -6.81
N ALA A 302 -6.75 -1.10 -7.28
CA ALA A 302 -7.08 0.05 -6.44
C ALA A 302 -8.58 0.09 -6.11
N ALA A 303 -9.43 -0.16 -7.12
CA ALA A 303 -10.87 -0.28 -6.92
C ALA A 303 -11.23 -1.50 -6.05
N ALA A 304 -10.59 -2.64 -6.27
CA ALA A 304 -10.80 -3.85 -5.47
C ALA A 304 -10.45 -3.62 -3.99
N VAL A 305 -9.29 -3.06 -3.70
CA VAL A 305 -8.86 -2.75 -2.31
C VAL A 305 -9.79 -1.73 -1.66
N ALA A 306 -10.25 -0.71 -2.39
CA ALA A 306 -11.22 0.25 -1.89
C ALA A 306 -12.58 -0.41 -1.55
N ALA A 307 -13.03 -1.35 -2.38
CA ALA A 307 -14.26 -2.11 -2.12
C ALA A 307 -14.13 -3.00 -0.87
N ILE A 308 -12.97 -3.66 -0.68
CA ILE A 308 -12.68 -4.46 0.51
C ILE A 308 -12.71 -3.60 1.78
N LYS A 309 -12.06 -2.44 1.76
CA LYS A 309 -12.10 -1.49 2.89
C LYS A 309 -13.53 -1.04 3.21
N ALA A 310 -14.31 -0.68 2.18
CA ALA A 310 -15.69 -0.25 2.37
C ALA A 310 -16.57 -1.36 2.96
N ALA A 311 -16.37 -2.61 2.53
CA ALA A 311 -17.07 -3.76 3.10
C ALA A 311 -16.65 -4.05 4.55
N ALA A 312 -15.36 -3.90 4.88
CA ALA A 312 -14.86 -4.06 6.25
C ALA A 312 -15.47 -3.03 7.21
N VAL A 313 -15.54 -1.77 6.80
CA VAL A 313 -16.19 -0.71 7.59
C VAL A 313 -17.68 -1.02 7.80
N LYS A 314 -18.39 -1.45 6.75
CA LYS A 314 -19.79 -1.89 6.86
C LYS A 314 -19.97 -3.11 7.78
N ALA A 315 -18.97 -3.98 7.86
CA ALA A 315 -18.96 -5.13 8.77
C ALA A 315 -18.68 -4.77 10.24
N GLY A 316 -18.42 -3.49 10.56
CA GLY A 316 -18.09 -3.03 11.91
C GLY A 316 -16.60 -3.19 12.25
N ILE A 317 -15.73 -3.24 11.24
CA ILE A 317 -14.27 -3.26 11.42
C ILE A 317 -13.74 -1.84 11.16
N PRO A 318 -13.18 -1.15 12.18
CA PRO A 318 -12.63 0.19 12.00
C PRO A 318 -11.45 0.20 11.02
N GLU A 319 -11.35 1.23 10.17
CA GLU A 319 -10.28 1.33 9.16
C GLU A 319 -8.90 1.40 9.81
N GLU A 320 -8.75 2.04 10.97
CA GLU A 320 -7.50 2.14 11.71
C GLU A 320 -7.01 0.81 12.29
N SER A 321 -7.91 -0.16 12.46
CA SER A 321 -7.59 -1.50 12.95
C SER A 321 -7.31 -2.50 11.84
N LEU A 322 -7.53 -2.10 10.59
CA LEU A 322 -7.51 -2.98 9.42
C LEU A 322 -6.09 -3.16 8.90
N HIS A 323 -5.67 -4.41 8.75
CA HIS A 323 -4.39 -4.80 8.18
C HIS A 323 -4.63 -5.61 6.92
N MET A 324 -4.06 -5.15 5.80
CA MET A 324 -4.18 -5.80 4.51
C MET A 324 -2.80 -6.17 3.98
N GLY A 325 -2.70 -7.37 3.42
CA GLY A 325 -1.52 -7.86 2.74
C GLY A 325 -1.88 -8.56 1.43
N GLY A 326 -0.87 -8.92 0.67
CA GLY A 326 -1.01 -9.53 -0.65
C GLY A 326 -0.59 -8.59 -1.77
N ARG A 327 -0.41 -9.17 -2.96
CA ARG A 327 0.09 -8.44 -4.14
C ARG A 327 -0.86 -7.31 -4.58
N PRO A 328 -2.19 -7.50 -4.64
CA PRO A 328 -3.08 -6.42 -5.06
C PRO A 328 -3.03 -5.20 -4.12
N VAL A 329 -2.84 -5.44 -2.82
CA VAL A 329 -2.70 -4.36 -1.82
C VAL A 329 -1.43 -3.56 -2.06
N ALA A 330 -0.31 -4.25 -2.28
CA ALA A 330 0.96 -3.59 -2.58
C ALA A 330 0.90 -2.83 -3.92
N GLY A 331 0.31 -3.42 -4.96
CA GLY A 331 0.11 -2.77 -6.26
C GLY A 331 -0.77 -1.52 -6.17
N ALA A 332 -1.90 -1.60 -5.47
CA ALA A 332 -2.78 -0.46 -5.22
C ALA A 332 -2.07 0.67 -4.45
N ALA A 333 -1.28 0.32 -3.42
CA ALA A 333 -0.51 1.29 -2.66
C ALA A 333 0.57 1.98 -3.52
N LEU A 334 1.30 1.24 -4.36
CA LEU A 334 2.26 1.80 -5.30
C LEU A 334 1.59 2.74 -6.32
N ASN A 335 0.46 2.34 -6.91
CA ASN A 335 -0.33 3.17 -7.81
C ASN A 335 -0.76 4.49 -7.13
N GLN A 336 -1.24 4.40 -5.89
CA GLN A 336 -1.62 5.55 -5.10
C GLN A 336 -0.42 6.48 -4.86
N MET A 337 0.74 5.94 -4.50
CA MET A 337 1.96 6.74 -4.30
C MET A 337 2.43 7.43 -5.59
N VAL A 338 2.35 6.77 -6.74
CA VAL A 338 2.63 7.39 -8.05
C VAL A 338 1.69 8.55 -8.32
N LYS A 339 0.39 8.38 -8.07
CA LYS A 339 -0.61 9.44 -8.20
C LYS A 339 -0.35 10.61 -7.24
N GLU A 340 -0.04 10.32 -5.98
CA GLU A 340 0.28 11.32 -4.97
C GLU A 340 1.58 12.08 -5.28
N SER A 341 2.61 11.41 -5.80
CA SER A 341 3.85 12.07 -6.21
C SER A 341 3.63 13.11 -7.33
N SER A 342 2.65 12.82 -8.22
CA SER A 342 2.23 13.73 -9.28
C SER A 342 1.37 14.87 -8.72
N TRP A 343 0.41 14.55 -7.86
CA TRP A 343 -0.46 15.53 -7.21
C TRP A 343 -1.08 14.99 -5.90
N ASN A 344 -0.51 15.38 -4.77
CA ASN A 344 -0.98 15.05 -3.43
C ASN A 344 -1.93 16.12 -2.89
N THR A 345 -3.21 15.79 -2.72
CA THR A 345 -4.21 16.72 -2.19
C THR A 345 -4.18 16.89 -0.67
N ALA A 346 -3.47 16.01 0.07
CA ALA A 346 -3.41 16.03 1.53
C ALA A 346 -2.62 17.23 2.09
N TYR A 347 -1.67 17.77 1.33
CA TYR A 347 -0.86 18.91 1.75
C TYR A 347 -1.41 20.21 1.20
N PRO A 348 -1.44 21.31 1.97
CA PRO A 348 -1.90 22.59 1.45
C PRO A 348 -1.08 23.10 0.25
N ALA A 349 -1.69 23.93 -0.60
CA ALA A 349 -1.12 24.36 -1.87
C ALA A 349 0.25 25.07 -1.75
N TRP A 350 0.53 25.75 -0.62
CA TRP A 350 1.80 26.44 -0.40
C TRP A 350 2.98 25.49 -0.12
N GLN A 351 2.73 24.23 0.25
CA GLN A 351 3.78 23.23 0.44
C GLN A 351 4.08 22.55 -0.90
N PHE A 352 4.48 23.32 -1.90
CA PHE A 352 4.68 22.85 -3.29
C PHE A 352 5.54 21.58 -3.37
N HIS A 353 6.60 21.49 -2.56
CA HIS A 353 7.51 20.34 -2.48
C HIS A 353 6.83 19.04 -2.01
N ARG A 354 5.78 19.12 -1.18
CA ARG A 354 5.00 17.94 -0.73
C ARG A 354 3.75 17.71 -1.57
N ARG A 355 3.22 18.77 -2.19
CA ARG A 355 2.03 18.73 -3.04
C ARG A 355 2.32 18.03 -4.35
N SER A 356 3.43 18.33 -5.00
CA SER A 356 3.76 17.74 -6.30
C SER A 356 5.23 17.98 -6.64
N VAL A 357 5.95 16.90 -6.90
CA VAL A 357 7.35 16.97 -7.33
C VAL A 357 7.44 17.60 -8.72
N THR A 358 6.48 17.29 -9.60
CA THR A 358 6.41 17.83 -10.96
C THR A 358 6.11 19.33 -10.95
N LEU A 359 5.17 19.79 -10.12
CA LEU A 359 4.87 21.21 -9.94
C LEU A 359 6.09 21.97 -9.39
N PHE A 360 6.72 21.44 -8.35
CA PHE A 360 7.86 22.10 -7.72
C PHE A 360 9.04 22.23 -8.70
N SER A 361 9.36 21.16 -9.44
CA SER A 361 10.35 21.20 -10.51
C SER A 361 9.99 22.23 -11.58
N GLY A 362 8.72 22.28 -12.00
CA GLY A 362 8.23 23.25 -12.97
C GLY A 362 8.35 24.70 -12.51
N LEU A 363 8.03 24.99 -11.24
CA LEU A 363 8.20 26.32 -10.64
C LEU A 363 9.66 26.76 -10.60
N ILE A 364 10.57 25.86 -10.23
CA ILE A 364 12.01 26.13 -10.27
C ILE A 364 12.46 26.38 -11.70
N GLY A 365 12.02 25.56 -12.66
CA GLY A 365 12.32 25.76 -14.09
C GLY A 365 11.85 27.11 -14.60
N ILE A 366 10.63 27.52 -14.25
CA ILE A 366 10.08 28.84 -14.57
C ILE A 366 10.97 29.94 -13.98
N ALA A 367 11.28 29.88 -12.68
CA ALA A 367 12.11 30.87 -12.01
C ALA A 367 13.50 31.00 -12.64
N LEU A 368 14.14 29.87 -12.96
CA LEU A 368 15.45 29.85 -13.63
C LEU A 368 15.37 30.43 -15.05
N ALA A 369 14.34 30.12 -15.82
CA ALA A 369 14.15 30.69 -17.16
C ALA A 369 14.09 32.22 -17.12
N PHE A 370 13.28 32.76 -16.19
CA PHE A 370 13.17 34.20 -15.99
C PHE A 370 14.49 34.84 -15.53
N LEU A 371 15.20 34.19 -14.60
CA LEU A 371 16.47 34.66 -14.08
C LEU A 371 17.56 34.70 -15.16
N MET A 372 17.67 33.63 -15.98
CA MET A 372 18.70 33.50 -17.00
C MET A 372 18.45 34.40 -18.22
N LEU A 373 17.21 34.46 -18.71
CA LEU A 373 16.89 35.19 -19.93
C LEU A 373 16.66 36.69 -19.68
N ARG A 374 16.25 37.07 -18.46
CA ARG A 374 15.94 38.45 -18.06
C ARG A 374 14.96 39.16 -19.02
N SER A 375 14.08 38.40 -19.66
CA SER A 375 13.12 38.90 -20.65
C SER A 375 11.83 38.10 -20.56
N LEU A 376 10.72 38.77 -20.23
CA LEU A 376 9.41 38.12 -20.06
C LEU A 376 8.96 37.41 -21.34
N ARG A 377 9.07 38.07 -22.50
CA ARG A 377 8.65 37.52 -23.78
C ARG A 377 9.45 36.27 -24.16
N LEU A 378 10.77 36.34 -24.01
CA LEU A 378 11.65 35.24 -24.36
C LEU A 378 11.49 34.06 -23.39
N SER A 379 11.31 34.35 -22.10
CA SER A 379 11.04 33.33 -21.07
C SER A 379 9.72 32.62 -21.33
N CYS A 380 8.63 33.35 -21.62
CA CYS A 380 7.35 32.75 -21.96
C CYS A 380 7.44 31.88 -23.22
N LEU A 381 8.17 32.32 -24.25
CA LEU A 381 8.37 31.55 -25.47
C LEU A 381 9.13 30.25 -25.19
N VAL A 382 10.23 30.34 -24.44
CA VAL A 382 11.04 29.18 -24.06
C VAL A 382 10.22 28.19 -23.22
N LEU A 383 9.51 28.67 -22.21
CA LEU A 383 8.66 27.82 -21.37
C LEU A 383 7.55 27.15 -22.19
N LEU A 384 6.87 27.90 -23.06
CA LEU A 384 5.82 27.35 -23.93
C LEU A 384 6.37 26.22 -24.78
N VAL A 385 7.52 26.41 -25.44
CA VAL A 385 8.15 25.36 -26.25
C VAL A 385 8.54 24.16 -25.40
N SER A 386 9.17 24.35 -24.24
CA SER A 386 9.61 23.24 -23.38
C SER A 386 8.45 22.40 -22.82
N TYR A 387 7.40 23.05 -22.30
CA TYR A 387 6.22 22.35 -21.82
C TYR A 387 5.43 21.70 -22.95
N TYR A 388 5.35 22.34 -24.12
CA TYR A 388 4.67 21.76 -25.27
C TYR A 388 5.39 20.52 -25.80
N THR A 389 6.72 20.56 -25.93
CA THR A 389 7.52 19.40 -26.35
C THR A 389 7.36 18.24 -25.36
N THR A 390 7.40 18.54 -24.05
CA THR A 390 7.16 17.53 -23.02
C THR A 390 5.76 16.94 -23.12
N PHE A 391 4.74 17.78 -23.32
CA PHE A 391 3.36 17.35 -23.50
C PHE A 391 3.19 16.41 -24.70
N VAL A 392 3.81 16.74 -25.84
CA VAL A 392 3.82 15.88 -27.03
C VAL A 392 4.53 14.56 -26.72
N ALA A 393 5.73 14.59 -26.14
CA ALA A 393 6.50 13.40 -25.82
C ALA A 393 5.77 12.45 -24.85
N VAL A 394 5.14 12.99 -23.80
CA VAL A 394 4.31 12.19 -22.87
C VAL A 394 3.09 11.62 -23.57
N SER A 395 2.53 12.33 -24.55
CA SER A 395 1.38 11.83 -25.34
C SER A 395 1.76 10.68 -26.27
N VAL A 396 3.05 10.53 -26.65
CA VAL A 396 3.50 9.39 -27.45
C VAL A 396 3.26 8.07 -26.73
N VAL A 397 3.39 8.04 -25.39
CA VAL A 397 3.21 6.83 -24.58
C VAL A 397 1.86 6.15 -24.82
N PRO A 398 0.70 6.80 -24.56
CA PRO A 398 -0.60 6.20 -24.86
C PRO A 398 -0.87 6.08 -26.36
N LEU A 399 -0.32 6.94 -27.22
CA LEU A 399 -0.49 6.83 -28.69
C LEU A 399 0.09 5.53 -29.26
N THR A 400 1.18 5.02 -28.67
CA THR A 400 1.78 3.74 -29.05
C THR A 400 1.21 2.55 -28.27
N GLY A 401 0.16 2.75 -27.48
CA GLY A 401 -0.45 1.73 -26.63
C GLY A 401 0.36 1.41 -25.37
N GLY A 402 1.36 2.24 -25.03
CA GLY A 402 2.16 2.10 -23.82
C GLY A 402 1.40 2.49 -22.56
N THR A 403 1.81 1.90 -21.44
CA THR A 403 1.26 2.18 -20.10
C THR A 403 2.25 3.00 -19.28
N MET A 404 1.75 3.88 -18.44
CA MET A 404 2.57 4.56 -17.44
C MET A 404 2.93 3.60 -16.31
N ASN A 405 4.15 3.70 -15.81
CA ASN A 405 4.58 2.96 -14.63
C ASN A 405 5.42 3.87 -13.72
N MET A 406 5.80 3.35 -12.57
CA MET A 406 6.51 4.06 -11.52
C MET A 406 7.85 4.63 -11.99
N VAL A 407 8.47 4.05 -13.03
CA VAL A 407 9.71 4.57 -13.62
C VAL A 407 9.40 5.67 -14.63
N LEU A 408 8.43 5.46 -15.53
CA LEU A 408 8.06 6.43 -16.58
C LEU A 408 7.48 7.73 -16.02
N VAL A 409 6.97 7.74 -14.78
CA VAL A 409 6.46 8.97 -14.13
C VAL A 409 7.54 10.06 -14.00
N VAL A 410 8.83 9.70 -14.07
CA VAL A 410 9.96 10.65 -14.03
C VAL A 410 10.24 11.29 -15.39
N MET A 411 9.72 10.73 -16.48
CA MET A 411 9.96 11.22 -17.85
C MET A 411 9.52 12.68 -18.04
N PRO A 412 8.31 13.14 -17.63
CA PRO A 412 7.87 14.51 -17.86
C PRO A 412 8.81 15.56 -17.23
N THR A 413 9.29 15.30 -16.02
CA THR A 413 10.21 16.22 -15.32
C THR A 413 11.57 16.27 -15.99
N LEU A 414 12.13 15.11 -16.36
CA LEU A 414 13.39 15.03 -17.08
C LEU A 414 13.32 15.76 -18.43
N LEU A 415 12.29 15.48 -19.25
CA LEU A 415 12.12 16.09 -20.55
C LEU A 415 11.89 17.61 -20.45
N THR A 416 11.14 18.07 -19.46
CA THR A 416 10.94 19.50 -19.23
C THR A 416 12.29 20.20 -18.98
N VAL A 417 13.15 19.63 -18.13
CA VAL A 417 14.46 20.21 -17.80
C VAL A 417 15.40 20.21 -19.01
N LEU A 418 15.47 19.10 -19.74
CA LEU A 418 16.32 18.99 -20.94
C LEU A 418 15.89 19.96 -22.05
N THR A 419 14.59 20.01 -22.34
CA THR A 419 14.04 20.90 -23.37
C THR A 419 14.16 22.37 -22.96
N LEU A 420 14.00 22.68 -21.66
CA LEU A 420 14.22 24.02 -21.12
C LEU A 420 15.66 24.47 -21.27
N SER A 421 16.62 23.62 -20.90
CA SER A 421 18.04 23.89 -21.06
C SER A 421 18.40 24.19 -22.52
N GLY A 422 18.03 23.30 -23.45
CA GLY A 422 18.27 23.50 -24.89
C GLY A 422 17.63 24.77 -25.43
N SER A 423 16.39 25.07 -25.02
CA SER A 423 15.67 26.27 -25.44
C SER A 423 16.31 27.56 -24.93
N ILE A 424 16.86 27.56 -23.70
CA ILE A 424 17.61 28.70 -23.16
C ILE A 424 18.88 28.97 -23.98
N HIS A 425 19.60 27.93 -24.41
CA HIS A 425 20.77 28.09 -25.28
C HIS A 425 20.41 28.75 -26.62
N VAL A 426 19.37 28.26 -27.30
CA VAL A 426 18.88 28.84 -28.56
C VAL A 426 18.42 30.29 -28.35
N ALA A 427 17.71 30.57 -27.26
CA ALA A 427 17.26 31.90 -26.91
C ALA A 427 18.42 32.89 -26.65
N ASN A 428 19.51 32.42 -26.03
CA ASN A 428 20.71 33.22 -25.83
C ASN A 428 21.48 33.48 -27.14
N TYR A 429 21.56 32.50 -28.05
CA TYR A 429 22.11 32.73 -29.39
C TYR A 429 21.30 33.77 -30.16
N TRP A 430 19.96 33.71 -30.06
CA TRP A 430 19.09 34.74 -30.63
C TRP A 430 19.35 36.12 -30.02
N LYS A 431 19.49 36.22 -28.69
CA LYS A 431 19.80 37.48 -28.02
C LYS A 431 21.13 38.07 -28.50
N HIS A 432 22.16 37.23 -28.67
CA HIS A 432 23.46 37.66 -29.20
C HIS A 432 23.36 38.14 -30.65
N ALA A 433 22.70 37.38 -31.52
CA ALA A 433 22.53 37.76 -32.92
C ALA A 433 21.65 39.01 -33.09
N ALA A 434 20.63 39.18 -32.26
CA ALA A 434 19.75 40.33 -32.26
C ALA A 434 20.44 41.64 -31.85
N HIS A 435 21.54 41.57 -31.10
CA HIS A 435 22.39 42.74 -30.83
C HIS A 435 23.18 43.20 -32.07
N VAL A 436 23.43 42.30 -33.02
CA VAL A 436 24.17 42.60 -34.26
C VAL A 436 23.22 43.03 -35.37
N ASP A 437 22.25 42.19 -35.73
CA ASP A 437 21.20 42.52 -36.69
C ASP A 437 19.91 41.75 -36.37
N MET A 438 18.89 42.51 -35.96
CA MET A 438 17.56 41.99 -35.63
C MET A 438 16.89 41.27 -36.83
N LYS A 439 17.14 41.70 -38.07
CA LYS A 439 16.49 41.13 -39.25
C LYS A 439 17.01 39.72 -39.55
N THR A 440 18.27 39.44 -39.27
CA THR A 440 18.90 38.13 -39.49
C THR A 440 19.05 37.31 -38.22
N ALA A 441 18.66 37.85 -37.06
CA ALA A 441 18.89 37.25 -35.74
C ALA A 441 18.42 35.79 -35.61
N VAL A 442 17.24 35.47 -36.13
CA VAL A 442 16.71 34.08 -36.08
C VAL A 442 17.57 33.12 -36.90
N THR A 443 17.91 33.50 -38.13
CA THR A 443 18.72 32.65 -39.02
C THR A 443 20.12 32.44 -38.45
N GLN A 444 20.75 33.50 -37.94
CA GLN A 444 22.07 33.40 -37.30
C GLN A 444 22.02 32.56 -36.02
N ALA A 445 20.98 32.72 -35.18
CA ALA A 445 20.81 31.91 -33.99
C ALA A 445 20.69 30.41 -34.30
N VAL A 446 19.95 30.05 -35.35
CA VAL A 446 19.82 28.65 -35.80
C VAL A 446 21.17 28.12 -36.30
N GLU A 447 21.92 28.89 -37.08
CA GLU A 447 23.26 28.49 -37.55
C GLU A 447 24.28 28.38 -36.41
N MET A 448 24.15 29.18 -35.36
CA MET A 448 24.97 29.04 -34.15
C MET A 448 24.56 27.83 -33.31
N ALA A 449 23.26 27.55 -33.22
CA ALA A 449 22.71 26.48 -32.40
C ALA A 449 22.83 25.09 -33.03
N ARG A 450 22.79 24.97 -34.37
CA ARG A 450 22.67 23.67 -35.08
C ARG A 450 23.66 22.62 -34.61
N ALA A 451 24.95 22.95 -34.52
CA ALA A 451 25.99 21.98 -34.18
C ALA A 451 26.00 21.65 -32.67
N PRO A 452 26.12 22.64 -31.76
CA PRO A 452 26.18 22.35 -30.33
C PRO A 452 24.89 21.73 -29.79
N CYS A 453 23.72 22.25 -30.18
CA CYS A 453 22.44 21.73 -29.68
C CYS A 453 22.12 20.34 -30.25
N MET A 454 22.36 20.09 -31.55
CA MET A 454 22.10 18.75 -32.09
C MET A 454 23.04 17.70 -31.52
N MET A 455 24.33 18.02 -31.31
CA MET A 455 25.26 17.09 -30.68
C MET A 455 24.85 16.78 -29.24
N ALA A 456 24.47 17.79 -28.45
CA ALA A 456 24.00 17.59 -27.09
C ALA A 456 22.71 16.76 -27.02
N SER A 457 21.74 17.03 -27.89
CA SER A 457 20.50 16.24 -27.97
C SER A 457 20.76 14.81 -28.42
N LEU A 458 21.64 14.60 -29.41
CA LEU A 458 21.96 13.27 -29.93
C LEU A 458 22.67 12.41 -28.88
N THR A 459 23.66 12.95 -28.18
CA THR A 459 24.34 12.20 -27.10
C THR A 459 23.40 11.89 -25.95
N THR A 460 22.49 12.80 -25.60
CA THR A 460 21.44 12.55 -24.60
C THR A 460 20.49 11.45 -25.06
N ALA A 461 20.03 11.49 -26.31
CA ALA A 461 19.15 10.47 -26.88
C ALA A 461 19.83 9.10 -26.91
N ILE A 462 21.11 9.01 -27.30
CA ILE A 462 21.90 7.77 -27.27
C ILE A 462 22.03 7.26 -25.82
N GLY A 463 22.29 8.16 -24.86
CA GLY A 463 22.37 7.82 -23.44
C GLY A 463 21.06 7.22 -22.92
N LEU A 464 19.92 7.84 -23.22
CA LEU A 464 18.60 7.33 -22.83
C LEU A 464 18.23 6.04 -23.56
N ALA A 465 18.49 5.96 -24.86
CA ALA A 465 18.26 4.76 -25.68
C ALA A 465 19.11 3.57 -25.21
N SER A 466 20.28 3.80 -24.60
CA SER A 466 21.08 2.71 -24.03
C SER A 466 20.34 1.91 -22.95
N LEU A 467 19.39 2.54 -22.23
CA LEU A 467 18.55 1.89 -21.23
C LEU A 467 17.59 0.84 -21.85
N MET A 468 17.39 0.87 -23.16
CA MET A 468 16.61 -0.15 -23.87
C MET A 468 17.24 -1.55 -23.80
N THR A 469 18.52 -1.64 -23.43
CA THR A 469 19.22 -2.92 -23.18
C THR A 469 18.85 -3.56 -21.84
N SER A 470 18.12 -2.85 -20.98
CA SER A 470 17.68 -3.38 -19.70
C SER A 470 16.75 -4.60 -19.86
N PRO A 471 16.91 -5.64 -19.03
CA PRO A 471 15.94 -6.74 -18.98
C PRO A 471 14.59 -6.29 -18.41
N LEU A 472 14.56 -5.19 -17.65
CA LEU A 472 13.35 -4.67 -17.02
C LEU A 472 12.53 -3.82 -18.00
N SER A 473 11.30 -4.23 -18.31
CA SER A 473 10.42 -3.50 -19.24
C SER A 473 10.26 -2.02 -18.89
N PRO A 474 9.97 -1.62 -17.63
CA PRO A 474 9.82 -0.21 -17.28
C PRO A 474 11.04 0.66 -17.60
N VAL A 475 12.25 0.10 -17.47
CA VAL A 475 13.49 0.82 -17.75
C VAL A 475 13.71 0.94 -19.26
N ARG A 476 13.39 -0.11 -20.02
CA ARG A 476 13.43 -0.08 -21.49
C ARG A 476 12.43 0.91 -22.05
N ASP A 477 11.21 0.91 -21.54
CA ASP A 477 10.15 1.82 -21.95
C ASP A 477 10.54 3.27 -21.63
N PHE A 478 11.11 3.51 -20.44
CA PHE A 478 11.63 4.84 -20.06
C PHE A 478 12.72 5.30 -21.03
N GLY A 479 13.67 4.42 -21.36
CA GLY A 479 14.74 4.70 -22.31
C GLY A 479 14.22 5.02 -23.71
N LEU A 480 13.28 4.21 -24.21
CA LEU A 480 12.64 4.38 -25.51
C LEU A 480 11.92 5.72 -25.59
N TYR A 481 10.96 5.97 -24.71
CA TYR A 481 10.13 7.18 -24.78
C TYR A 481 10.90 8.45 -24.46
N SER A 482 11.87 8.41 -23.54
CA SER A 482 12.67 9.61 -23.21
C SER A 482 13.70 9.96 -24.29
N SER A 483 14.06 9.01 -25.17
CA SER A 483 15.02 9.23 -26.26
C SER A 483 14.42 9.92 -27.50
N ILE A 484 13.09 9.88 -27.62
CA ILE A 484 12.28 10.52 -28.67
C ILE A 484 11.98 11.96 -28.25
#